data_AF-A0A2P4XPW5-F1
#
_entry.id   AF-A0A2P4XPW5-F1
#
_cell.length_a   1.000
_cell.length_b   1.000
_cell.length_c   1.000
_cell.angle_alpha   90.00
_cell.angle_beta   90.00
_cell.angle_gamma   90.00
#
_symmetry.space_group_name_H-M   'P 1'
#
loop_
_entity.id
_entity.type
_entity.pdbx_description
1 polymer ?
#
loop_
_entity_poly.entity_id
_entity_poly.type
_entity_poly.pdbx_seq_one_letter_code
_entity_poly.pdbx_strand_id
1 'polypeptide(L)'
;PQLLALLVKEGADKQNTAVTEAVKVELATTAAVLLEAKFPYTPPNTFGLLSLPAFVEEMEADESKISAGNAMLAPIAEAKSDKVEAVDDEEEKPSAIAIAREMEEESCKVLCSWLEVDTRRMVAAQALAVMYRTIANGSGVDNVVNGAISLTTPLDEMTKALSETKLTALPHFDFINALLESIRDICLYRKKLAASALEGAFKAMSTVMPRLEVALASFPKSRQAERRSAKGACSSIRHTLVEAFLSWLHHPDAANLLTFQVDFLHNVAGTLADPRVYGDVLAILRASTVPEASAEYASCRQLAVATVCQAINQLDRYSKSTTNRIISGLTRVAAACHEDIQPLANELVLPLLPAMLDGSQWGKFLRLRTEAIATVLVGCAESEDFRMENHPWISDFISFLLDPVVSSENVHSFMILCGLIRAERKLLLHVASYCMANPQTVTQTLHEPLARWPLYEEDVELVIVTLELLEALLSVNTLRSSVDVDVIYATILQLSDNAASEGLDAISIVCKQVMTALGSQQ
;
A
#
# COMPACT_ATOMS: atom_id res chain seq x y z
N PRO A 1 32.31 -10.98 1.74
CA PRO A 1 33.13 -11.65 2.79
C PRO A 1 34.29 -10.80 3.33
N GLN A 2 35.21 -10.30 2.48
CA GLN A 2 36.39 -9.54 2.94
C GLN A 2 36.02 -8.22 3.66
N LEU A 3 35.05 -7.46 3.15
CA LEU A 3 34.57 -6.24 3.79
C LEU A 3 33.87 -6.50 5.14
N LEU A 4 33.15 -7.61 5.25
CA LEU A 4 32.54 -8.04 6.52
C LEU A 4 33.61 -8.42 7.56
N ALA A 5 34.70 -9.07 7.12
CA ALA A 5 35.84 -9.34 8.00
C ALA A 5 36.53 -8.07 8.49
N LEU A 6 36.66 -7.06 7.63
CA LEU A 6 37.15 -5.74 8.04
C LEU A 6 36.19 -5.06 9.02
N LEU A 7 34.88 -5.15 8.79
CA LEU A 7 33.87 -4.57 9.69
C LEU A 7 33.93 -5.21 11.09
N VAL A 8 34.03 -6.54 11.16
CA VAL A 8 34.21 -7.26 12.43
C VAL A 8 35.49 -6.85 13.14
N LYS A 9 36.60 -6.75 12.39
CA LYS A 9 37.90 -6.36 12.93
C LYS A 9 37.88 -4.95 13.52
N GLU A 10 37.29 -3.97 12.82
CA GLU A 10 37.23 -2.57 13.27
C GLU A 10 36.13 -2.31 14.33
N GLY A 11 35.17 -3.24 14.46
CA GLY A 11 34.15 -3.24 15.50
C GLY A 11 34.63 -3.78 16.86
N ALA A 12 35.64 -4.64 16.86
CA ALA A 12 36.27 -5.08 18.10
C ALA A 12 37.11 -3.94 18.69
N ASP A 13 36.57 -3.21 19.67
CA ASP A 13 37.24 -2.14 20.45
C ASP A 13 38.57 -2.55 21.13
N LYS A 14 39.01 -3.80 20.93
CA LYS A 14 40.25 -4.37 21.47
C LYS A 14 41.49 -4.13 20.60
N GLN A 15 41.38 -3.53 19.40
CA GLN A 15 42.54 -3.28 18.55
C GLN A 15 42.92 -1.78 18.47
N ASN A 16 44.19 -1.50 18.75
CA ASN A 16 44.88 -0.21 18.58
C ASN A 16 45.03 0.19 17.09
N THR A 17 44.01 0.00 16.26
CA THR A 17 44.00 0.49 14.88
C THR A 17 43.42 1.89 14.86
N ALA A 18 44.26 2.88 14.54
CA ALA A 18 43.89 4.30 14.41
C ALA A 18 43.12 4.57 13.11
N VAL A 19 42.06 3.80 12.83
CA VAL A 19 41.17 4.05 11.70
C VAL A 19 40.20 5.16 12.09
N THR A 20 40.08 6.17 11.23
CA THR A 20 39.21 7.32 11.49
C THR A 20 37.74 6.90 11.47
N GLU A 21 36.90 7.59 12.25
CA GLU A 21 35.46 7.31 12.31
C GLU A 21 34.77 7.38 10.94
N ALA A 22 35.19 8.33 10.09
CA ALA A 22 34.66 8.48 8.74
C ALA A 22 34.86 7.21 7.90
N VAL A 23 36.04 6.58 7.99
CA VAL A 23 36.34 5.34 7.26
C VAL A 23 35.53 4.16 7.79
N LYS A 24 35.27 4.10 9.11
CA LYS A 24 34.40 3.05 9.70
C LYS A 24 32.96 3.16 9.21
N VAL A 25 32.44 4.39 9.13
CA VAL A 25 31.09 4.67 8.61
C VAL A 25 31.00 4.33 7.12
N GLU A 26 31.99 4.74 6.33
CA GLU A 26 32.04 4.43 4.89
C GLU A 26 32.16 2.92 4.63
N LEU A 27 32.94 2.20 5.45
CA LEU A 27 33.06 0.75 5.37
C LEU A 27 31.71 0.05 5.59
N ALA A 28 30.97 0.42 6.64
CA ALA A 28 29.65 -0.17 6.92
C ALA A 28 28.63 0.16 5.83
N THR A 29 28.63 1.40 5.32
CA THR A 29 27.78 1.82 4.21
C THR A 29 28.07 1.01 2.95
N THR A 30 29.36 0.87 2.61
CA THR A 30 29.81 0.11 1.44
C THR A 30 29.45 -1.37 1.57
N ALA A 31 29.62 -1.95 2.75
CA ALA A 31 29.22 -3.33 3.01
C ALA A 31 27.71 -3.53 2.84
N ALA A 32 26.88 -2.62 3.36
CA ALA A 32 25.43 -2.66 3.21
C ALA A 32 25.00 -2.56 1.73
N VAL A 33 25.53 -1.59 0.97
CA VAL A 33 25.21 -1.41 -0.45
C VAL A 33 25.58 -2.66 -1.27
N LEU A 34 26.74 -3.26 -1.01
CA LEU A 34 27.16 -4.47 -1.71
C LEU A 34 26.34 -5.70 -1.33
N LEU A 35 25.90 -5.80 -0.08
CA LEU A 35 24.97 -6.84 0.35
C LEU A 35 23.60 -6.67 -0.33
N GLU A 36 23.09 -5.45 -0.41
CA GLU A 36 21.85 -5.15 -1.11
C GLU A 36 21.93 -5.44 -2.61
N ALA A 37 23.05 -5.12 -3.26
CA ALA A 37 23.29 -5.48 -4.65
C ALA A 37 23.38 -7.00 -4.86
N LYS A 38 23.92 -7.74 -3.88
CA LYS A 38 24.05 -9.21 -3.94
C LYS A 38 22.73 -9.92 -3.63
N PHE A 39 21.92 -9.36 -2.73
CA PHE A 39 20.64 -9.90 -2.28
C PHE A 39 19.54 -8.84 -2.50
N PRO A 40 19.19 -8.55 -3.76
CA PRO A 40 18.23 -7.51 -4.07
C PRO A 40 16.87 -7.85 -3.46
N TYR A 41 16.24 -6.86 -2.84
CA TYR A 41 14.91 -6.98 -2.29
C TYR A 41 14.16 -5.67 -2.47
N THR A 42 13.04 -5.75 -3.18
CA THR A 42 12.11 -4.63 -3.32
C THR A 42 11.06 -4.78 -2.23
N PRO A 43 11.07 -3.96 -1.17
CA PRO A 43 10.02 -4.01 -0.16
C PRO A 43 8.66 -3.74 -0.81
N PRO A 44 7.60 -4.50 -0.44
CA PRO A 44 6.26 -4.17 -0.89
C PRO A 44 5.85 -2.80 -0.37
N ASN A 45 4.98 -2.11 -1.11
CA ASN A 45 4.35 -0.88 -0.61
C ASN A 45 3.55 -1.23 0.65
N THR A 46 3.84 -0.51 1.74
CA THR A 46 3.20 -0.74 3.03
C THR A 46 1.70 -0.45 3.00
N PHE A 47 1.29 0.58 2.26
CA PHE A 47 -0.14 0.86 2.08
C PHE A 47 -0.79 -0.19 1.16
N GLY A 48 -0.04 -0.81 0.26
CA GLY A 48 -0.51 -1.90 -0.60
C GLY A 48 -0.69 -3.26 0.10
N LEU A 49 -0.45 -3.36 1.41
CA LEU A 49 -0.61 -4.61 2.17
C LEU A 49 -2.09 -4.98 2.37
N LEU A 50 -2.97 -3.99 2.45
CA LEU A 50 -4.42 -4.20 2.41
C LEU A 50 -4.86 -4.38 0.95
N SER A 51 -5.54 -5.47 0.66
CA SER A 51 -6.13 -5.68 -0.67
C SER A 51 -7.29 -4.71 -0.87
N LEU A 52 -7.20 -3.91 -1.93
CA LEU A 52 -8.25 -2.99 -2.37
C LEU A 52 -8.86 -3.49 -3.69
N PRO A 53 -10.09 -3.06 -4.04
CA PRO A 53 -10.66 -3.38 -5.34
C PRO A 53 -9.74 -2.94 -6.49
N ALA A 54 -9.70 -3.72 -7.58
CA ALA A 54 -8.74 -3.52 -8.68
C ALA A 54 -8.86 -2.16 -9.40
N PHE A 55 -10.00 -1.48 -9.27
CA PHE A 55 -10.22 -0.15 -9.84
C PHE A 55 -9.71 1.00 -8.96
N VAL A 56 -9.24 0.69 -7.74
CA VAL A 56 -8.67 1.67 -6.82
C VAL A 56 -7.18 1.80 -7.11
N GLU A 57 -6.75 2.98 -7.53
CA GLU A 57 -5.32 3.28 -7.59
C GLU A 57 -4.85 3.86 -6.27
N GLU A 58 -3.88 3.20 -5.64
CA GLU A 58 -3.27 3.71 -4.43
C GLU A 58 -2.40 4.92 -4.75
N MET A 59 -3.00 6.11 -4.69
CA MET A 59 -2.26 7.35 -4.75
C MET A 59 -1.51 7.56 -3.44
N GLU A 60 -0.19 7.36 -3.45
CA GLU A 60 0.67 7.95 -2.43
C GLU A 60 0.39 9.46 -2.37
N ALA A 61 0.07 9.97 -1.19
CA ALA A 61 -0.16 11.39 -1.01
C ALA A 61 1.13 12.13 -1.36
N ASP A 62 1.13 12.80 -2.51
CA ASP A 62 2.21 13.55 -3.17
C ASP A 62 2.98 14.47 -2.18
N GLU A 63 3.90 13.90 -1.39
CA GLU A 63 4.87 14.61 -0.53
C GLU A 63 6.29 14.58 -1.14
N SER A 64 6.51 13.77 -2.19
CA SER A 64 7.83 13.49 -2.78
C SER A 64 8.45 14.66 -3.56
N LYS A 65 7.75 15.78 -3.78
CA LYS A 65 8.32 16.95 -4.47
C LYS A 65 9.31 17.79 -3.66
N ILE A 66 9.81 17.32 -2.52
CA ILE A 66 10.85 18.04 -1.75
C ILE A 66 12.18 17.29 -1.63
N SER A 67 12.31 15.99 -1.92
CA SER A 67 13.62 15.33 -1.73
C SER A 67 13.83 14.02 -2.49
N ALA A 68 13.82 14.06 -3.83
CA ALA A 68 14.32 12.95 -4.63
C ALA A 68 15.06 13.46 -5.87
N GLY A 69 16.28 13.95 -5.66
CA GLY A 69 17.29 14.06 -6.70
C GLY A 69 18.32 12.96 -6.48
N ASN A 70 18.29 11.94 -7.34
CA ASN A 70 19.29 10.89 -7.61
C ASN A 70 18.80 9.46 -7.34
N ALA A 71 18.14 8.89 -8.34
CA ALA A 71 18.24 7.45 -8.62
C ALA A 71 18.65 7.31 -10.09
N MET A 72 19.92 6.96 -10.30
CA MET A 72 20.47 6.71 -11.62
C MET A 72 20.65 5.19 -11.78
N LEU A 73 20.14 4.67 -12.90
CA LEU A 73 20.48 3.42 -13.58
C LEU A 73 19.95 2.10 -12.98
N ALA A 74 18.88 1.59 -13.60
CA ALA A 74 18.57 0.17 -13.65
C ALA A 74 19.35 -0.49 -14.81
N PRO A 75 19.96 -1.68 -14.63
CA PRO A 75 20.37 -2.51 -15.75
C PRO A 75 19.36 -3.64 -15.99
N ILE A 76 19.16 -3.87 -17.28
CA ILE A 76 18.33 -4.91 -17.91
C ILE A 76 18.93 -6.29 -17.60
N ALA A 77 18.06 -7.23 -17.21
CA ALA A 77 18.42 -8.62 -16.95
C ALA A 77 18.55 -9.43 -18.25
N GLU A 78 19.64 -10.19 -18.40
CA GLU A 78 19.71 -11.34 -19.31
C GLU A 78 20.13 -12.59 -18.53
N ALA A 79 19.29 -13.62 -18.62
CA ALA A 79 19.50 -14.92 -18.03
C ALA A 79 20.42 -15.78 -18.90
N LYS A 80 21.46 -16.38 -18.31
CA LYS A 80 22.08 -17.60 -18.83
C LYS A 80 22.34 -18.59 -17.69
N SER A 81 21.69 -19.74 -17.80
CA SER A 81 22.02 -20.96 -17.09
C SER A 81 23.34 -21.52 -17.61
N ASP A 82 24.21 -22.05 -16.76
CA ASP A 82 24.97 -23.24 -17.14
C ASP A 82 25.44 -24.08 -15.94
N LYS A 83 25.00 -25.33 -16.01
CA LYS A 83 25.57 -26.62 -15.62
C LYS A 83 26.50 -26.75 -14.40
N VAL A 84 25.99 -27.62 -13.54
CA VAL A 84 26.63 -28.47 -12.52
C VAL A 84 27.85 -29.22 -13.08
N GLU A 85 28.99 -29.12 -12.41
CA GLU A 85 30.00 -30.18 -12.37
C GLU A 85 30.30 -30.55 -10.91
N ALA A 86 30.21 -31.84 -10.64
CA ALA A 86 30.50 -32.47 -9.36
C ALA A 86 32.02 -32.75 -9.26
N VAL A 87 32.60 -32.51 -8.08
CA VAL A 87 33.89 -33.05 -7.68
C VAL A 87 33.79 -33.51 -6.23
N ASP A 88 34.10 -34.79 -6.02
CA ASP A 88 34.13 -35.51 -4.73
C ASP A 88 35.32 -35.11 -3.85
N ASP A 89 35.03 -35.11 -2.54
CA ASP A 89 35.82 -35.47 -1.35
C ASP A 89 37.28 -35.01 -1.19
N GLU A 90 37.54 -34.16 -0.18
CA GLU A 90 38.15 -34.58 1.10
C GLU A 90 38.35 -33.40 2.10
N GLU A 91 38.30 -33.77 3.40
CA GLU A 91 38.63 -33.03 4.63
C GLU A 91 37.68 -31.90 5.13
N GLU A 92 37.09 -32.14 6.30
CA GLU A 92 36.29 -31.21 7.12
C GLU A 92 37.05 -29.91 7.46
N LYS A 93 37.02 -28.96 6.53
CA LYS A 93 37.07 -27.52 6.83
C LYS A 93 35.64 -27.01 6.86
N PRO A 94 35.28 -26.08 7.76
CA PRO A 94 33.96 -25.45 7.70
C PRO A 94 33.77 -24.92 6.28
N SER A 95 32.70 -25.36 5.62
CA SER A 95 32.46 -25.02 4.22
C SER A 95 32.52 -23.50 4.05
N ALA A 96 33.00 -22.99 2.92
CA ALA A 96 33.12 -21.55 2.69
C ALA A 96 31.79 -20.78 2.95
N ILE A 97 30.66 -21.49 2.84
CA ILE A 97 29.31 -21.03 3.18
C ILE A 97 29.12 -20.85 4.70
N ALA A 98 29.58 -21.80 5.51
CA ALA A 98 29.52 -21.71 6.97
C ALA A 98 30.36 -20.53 7.50
N ILE A 99 31.57 -20.35 6.96
CA ILE A 99 32.45 -19.22 7.30
C ILE A 99 31.79 -17.89 6.90
N ALA A 100 31.16 -17.82 5.72
CA ALA A 100 30.46 -16.62 5.28
C ALA A 100 29.28 -16.25 6.19
N ARG A 101 28.49 -17.24 6.65
CA ARG A 101 27.38 -17.02 7.59
C ARG A 101 27.85 -16.54 8.97
N GLU A 102 28.88 -17.18 9.52
CA GLU A 102 29.47 -16.74 10.79
C GLU A 102 29.93 -15.27 10.70
N MET A 103 30.53 -14.89 9.57
CA MET A 103 30.94 -13.51 9.33
C MET A 103 29.77 -12.53 9.21
N GLU A 104 28.64 -12.94 8.64
CA GLU A 104 27.41 -12.13 8.57
C GLU A 104 26.83 -11.93 9.96
N GLU A 105 26.75 -12.98 10.78
CA GLU A 105 26.27 -12.90 12.17
C GLU A 105 27.16 -12.02 13.06
N GLU A 106 28.48 -12.18 12.99
CA GLU A 106 29.43 -11.34 13.74
C GLU A 106 29.39 -9.88 13.29
N SER A 107 29.24 -9.63 11.98
CA SER A 107 29.05 -8.27 11.45
C SER A 107 27.77 -7.64 11.99
N CYS A 108 26.70 -8.44 12.09
CA CYS A 108 25.44 -8.00 12.67
C CYS A 108 25.58 -7.59 14.13
N LYS A 109 26.30 -8.38 14.95
CA LYS A 109 26.58 -8.03 16.36
C LYS A 109 27.35 -6.73 16.49
N VAL A 110 28.35 -6.51 15.63
CA VAL A 110 29.10 -5.25 15.58
C VAL A 110 28.17 -4.07 15.26
N LEU A 111 27.33 -4.20 14.23
CA LEU A 111 26.39 -3.14 13.87
C LEU A 111 25.37 -2.86 15.00
N CYS A 112 24.89 -3.89 15.71
CA CYS A 112 24.06 -3.72 16.90
C CYS A 112 24.78 -2.86 17.96
N SER A 113 26.05 -3.16 18.27
CA SER A 113 26.83 -2.37 19.23
C SER A 113 27.05 -0.92 18.79
N TRP A 114 27.08 -0.65 17.48
CA TRP A 114 27.27 0.69 16.93
C TRP A 114 26.02 1.58 17.10
N LEU A 115 24.85 1.03 17.39
CA LEU A 115 23.64 1.81 17.71
C LEU A 115 23.84 2.70 18.94
N GLU A 116 24.69 2.29 19.88
CA GLU A 116 25.01 3.04 21.10
C GLU A 116 26.09 4.11 20.87
N VAL A 117 26.72 4.15 19.69
CA VAL A 117 27.81 5.07 19.36
C VAL A 117 27.30 6.23 18.51
N ASP A 118 27.28 7.44 19.06
CA ASP A 118 26.70 8.64 18.41
C ASP A 118 27.19 8.88 16.96
N THR A 119 28.46 8.63 16.67
CA THR A 119 29.05 8.83 15.33
C THR A 119 28.71 7.74 14.32
N ARG A 120 28.27 6.56 14.78
CA ARG A 120 28.08 5.36 13.94
C ARG A 120 26.63 4.88 13.88
N ARG A 121 25.79 5.28 14.85
CA ARG A 121 24.42 4.77 15.00
C ARG A 121 23.55 4.92 13.76
N MET A 122 23.72 6.01 12.99
CA MET A 122 22.92 6.25 11.78
C MET A 122 23.15 5.18 10.72
N VAL A 123 24.42 4.93 10.36
CA VAL A 123 24.77 3.88 9.39
C VAL A 123 24.45 2.50 9.93
N ALA A 124 24.58 2.29 11.24
CA ALA A 124 24.23 1.03 11.89
C ALA A 124 22.74 0.70 11.73
N ALA A 125 21.84 1.66 11.99
CA ALA A 125 20.40 1.46 11.80
C ALA A 125 20.09 1.01 10.36
N GLN A 126 20.56 1.77 9.37
CA GLN A 126 20.33 1.49 7.95
C GLN A 126 20.91 0.13 7.52
N ALA A 127 22.14 -0.19 7.94
CA ALA A 127 22.81 -1.42 7.57
C ALA A 127 22.20 -2.67 8.24
N LEU A 128 21.61 -2.54 9.43
CA LEU A 128 21.04 -3.67 10.17
C LEU A 128 19.85 -4.31 9.46
N ALA A 129 18.98 -3.53 8.80
CA ALA A 129 17.88 -4.09 8.01
C ALA A 129 18.39 -4.93 6.82
N VAL A 130 19.43 -4.46 6.12
CA VAL A 130 20.10 -5.21 5.04
C VAL A 130 20.75 -6.48 5.58
N MET A 131 21.43 -6.37 6.73
CA MET A 131 22.11 -7.50 7.36
C MET A 131 21.12 -8.58 7.81
N TYR A 132 20.02 -8.17 8.46
CA TYR A 132 18.94 -9.07 8.85
C TYR A 132 18.42 -9.87 7.66
N ARG A 133 18.08 -9.19 6.55
CA ARG A 133 17.61 -9.85 5.31
C ARG A 133 18.62 -10.84 4.77
N THR A 134 19.90 -10.49 4.79
CA THR A 134 21.00 -11.34 4.32
C THR A 134 21.09 -12.64 5.14
N ILE A 135 21.11 -12.52 6.47
CA ILE A 135 21.21 -13.67 7.38
C ILE A 135 19.95 -14.55 7.26
N ALA A 136 18.78 -13.93 7.21
CA ALA A 136 17.50 -14.62 7.14
C ALA A 136 17.19 -15.24 5.75
N ASN A 137 17.85 -14.80 4.68
CA ASN A 137 17.92 -15.50 3.39
C ASN A 137 18.84 -16.72 3.46
N GLY A 138 19.93 -16.63 4.22
CA GLY A 138 20.92 -17.69 4.38
C GLY A 138 20.44 -18.88 5.21
N SER A 139 19.45 -18.70 6.09
CA SER A 139 18.84 -19.76 6.89
C SER A 139 17.82 -20.57 6.06
N GLY A 140 18.28 -21.68 5.48
CA GLY A 140 17.40 -22.67 4.85
C GLY A 140 16.40 -23.29 5.85
N VAL A 141 15.37 -23.93 5.32
CA VAL A 141 14.21 -24.54 6.03
C VAL A 141 14.60 -25.55 7.12
N ASP A 142 15.83 -26.07 7.13
CA ASP A 142 16.25 -27.21 7.97
C ASP A 142 16.94 -26.86 9.31
N ASN A 143 17.21 -25.59 9.64
CA ASN A 143 17.93 -25.23 10.88
C ASN A 143 17.02 -24.95 12.11
N VAL A 144 15.80 -25.49 12.12
CA VAL A 144 14.84 -25.26 13.23
C VAL A 144 15.23 -26.00 14.53
N VAL A 145 16.14 -26.97 14.48
CA VAL A 145 16.31 -27.91 15.61
C VAL A 145 17.49 -27.61 16.54
N ASN A 146 18.53 -26.87 16.14
CA ASN A 146 19.68 -26.64 17.03
C ASN A 146 20.20 -25.19 17.00
N GLY A 147 19.79 -24.40 18.00
CA GLY A 147 20.63 -23.35 18.59
C GLY A 147 20.96 -22.10 17.76
N ALA A 148 20.19 -21.77 16.71
CA ALA A 148 20.34 -20.49 16.03
C ALA A 148 19.93 -19.35 16.98
N ILE A 149 20.82 -18.37 17.17
CA ILE A 149 20.48 -17.08 17.78
C ILE A 149 19.18 -16.61 17.13
N SER A 150 18.16 -16.32 17.96
CA SER A 150 16.89 -15.77 17.48
C SER A 150 17.21 -14.65 16.48
N LEU A 151 16.80 -14.78 15.22
CA LEU A 151 16.98 -13.77 14.16
C LEU A 151 16.43 -12.38 14.56
N THR A 152 15.79 -12.27 15.73
CA THR A 152 15.25 -11.05 16.31
C THR A 152 16.27 -10.10 16.89
N THR A 153 17.53 -10.49 17.16
CA THR A 153 18.51 -9.60 17.81
C THR A 153 18.62 -8.20 17.16
N PRO A 154 18.66 -8.04 15.82
CA PRO A 154 18.66 -6.72 15.19
C PRO A 154 17.42 -5.91 15.52
N LEU A 155 16.24 -6.54 15.51
CA LEU A 155 14.97 -5.90 15.86
C LEU A 155 14.93 -5.49 17.33
N ASP A 156 15.40 -6.37 18.23
CA ASP A 156 15.44 -6.12 19.67
C ASP A 156 16.37 -4.93 20.00
N GLU A 157 17.57 -4.87 19.41
CA GLU A 157 18.52 -3.79 19.63
C GLU A 157 18.07 -2.46 19.00
N MET A 158 17.47 -2.49 17.81
CA MET A 158 16.86 -1.28 17.22
C MET A 158 15.67 -0.79 18.03
N THR A 159 14.86 -1.69 18.57
CA THR A 159 13.73 -1.37 19.47
C THR A 159 14.23 -0.72 20.75
N LYS A 160 15.29 -1.28 21.36
CA LYS A 160 15.94 -0.70 22.54
C LYS A 160 16.48 0.70 22.23
N ALA A 161 17.23 0.85 21.15
CA ALA A 161 17.77 2.15 20.72
C ALA A 161 16.65 3.18 20.46
N LEU A 162 15.54 2.75 19.84
CA LEU A 162 14.36 3.58 19.61
C LEU A 162 13.80 4.10 20.93
N SER A 163 13.65 3.24 21.94
CA SER A 163 13.16 3.60 23.28
C SER A 163 14.12 4.50 24.07
N GLU A 164 15.43 4.26 24.00
CA GLU A 164 16.43 4.92 24.85
C GLU A 164 16.94 6.27 24.29
N THR A 165 16.79 6.51 22.98
CA THR A 165 17.30 7.74 22.34
C THR A 165 16.69 9.01 22.95
N LYS A 166 17.55 9.93 23.38
CA LYS A 166 17.14 11.24 23.91
C LYS A 166 16.97 12.25 22.78
N LEU A 167 15.77 12.82 22.66
CA LEU A 167 15.42 13.78 21.60
C LEU A 167 15.80 15.22 21.96
N THR A 168 17.10 15.52 21.99
CA THR A 168 17.61 16.84 22.42
C THR A 168 18.17 17.73 21.30
N ALA A 169 18.32 17.18 20.09
CA ALA A 169 18.97 17.84 18.95
C ALA A 169 18.47 17.22 17.64
N LEU A 170 18.57 17.95 16.53
CA LEU A 170 18.05 17.50 15.23
C LEU A 170 18.53 16.09 14.80
N PRO A 171 19.82 15.72 14.93
CA PRO A 171 20.29 14.38 14.52
C PRO A 171 19.63 13.21 15.25
N HIS A 172 19.02 13.45 16.42
CA HIS A 172 18.24 12.43 17.13
C HIS A 172 16.93 12.12 16.42
N PHE A 173 16.31 13.12 15.76
CA PHE A 173 15.07 12.93 15.00
C PHE A 173 15.34 12.10 13.75
N ASP A 174 16.43 12.42 13.03
CA ASP A 174 16.86 11.67 11.86
C ASP A 174 17.17 10.22 12.23
N PHE A 175 17.82 9.99 13.38
CA PHE A 175 18.13 8.65 13.86
C PHE A 175 16.88 7.84 14.23
N ILE A 176 15.90 8.45 14.91
CA ILE A 176 14.59 7.82 15.16
C ILE A 176 13.92 7.44 13.84
N ASN A 177 13.95 8.32 12.84
CA ASN A 177 13.38 8.02 11.53
C ASN A 177 14.05 6.79 10.89
N ALA A 178 15.37 6.75 10.86
CA ALA A 178 16.13 5.63 10.30
C ALA A 178 15.86 4.29 11.03
N LEU A 179 15.69 4.32 12.36
CA LEU A 179 15.29 3.15 13.14
C LEU A 179 13.89 2.65 12.74
N LEU A 180 12.94 3.56 12.54
CA LEU A 180 11.58 3.19 12.11
C LEU A 180 11.55 2.62 10.69
N GLU A 181 12.31 3.20 9.75
CA GLU A 181 12.49 2.65 8.40
C GLU A 181 13.05 1.22 8.46
N SER A 182 14.05 1.00 9.32
CA SER A 182 14.70 -0.30 9.45
C SER A 182 13.79 -1.34 10.13
N ILE A 183 13.02 -0.94 11.14
CA ILE A 183 12.01 -1.79 11.79
C ILE A 183 10.91 -2.15 10.78
N ARG A 184 10.40 -1.17 10.01
CA ARG A 184 9.45 -1.38 8.90
C ARG A 184 9.99 -2.44 7.95
N ASP A 185 11.21 -2.29 7.45
CA ASP A 185 11.79 -3.18 6.44
C ASP A 185 12.02 -4.61 6.97
N ILE A 186 12.40 -4.77 8.24
CA ILE A 186 12.48 -6.08 8.90
C ILE A 186 11.10 -6.75 8.95
N CYS A 187 10.06 -6.02 9.35
CA CYS A 187 8.70 -6.54 9.40
C CYS A 187 8.17 -6.88 8.00
N LEU A 188 8.45 -6.06 6.98
CA LEU A 188 8.03 -6.34 5.60
C LEU A 188 8.66 -7.60 5.02
N TYR A 189 9.84 -8.00 5.52
CA TYR A 189 10.53 -9.20 5.03
C TYR A 189 9.87 -10.53 5.45
N ARG A 190 8.90 -10.51 6.39
CA ARG A 190 7.98 -11.63 6.72
C ARG A 190 8.65 -12.97 7.06
N LYS A 191 9.88 -12.94 7.55
CA LYS A 191 10.51 -14.13 8.18
C LYS A 191 10.05 -14.26 9.62
N LYS A 192 10.08 -15.48 10.14
CA LYS A 192 9.61 -15.77 11.50
C LYS A 192 10.32 -14.89 12.53
N LEU A 193 9.53 -14.15 13.31
CA LEU A 193 10.00 -13.30 14.40
C LEU A 193 9.42 -13.81 15.72
N ALA A 194 10.20 -13.74 16.80
CA ALA A 194 9.69 -14.09 18.12
C ALA A 194 8.61 -13.08 18.54
N ALA A 195 7.52 -13.59 19.14
CA ALA A 195 6.43 -12.75 19.63
C ALA A 195 6.94 -11.64 20.57
N SER A 196 7.88 -11.96 21.48
CA SER A 196 8.47 -10.98 22.39
C SER A 196 9.16 -9.80 21.68
N ALA A 197 9.78 -10.05 20.53
CA ALA A 197 10.44 -9.02 19.74
C ALA A 197 9.41 -8.10 19.07
N LEU A 198 8.33 -8.67 18.53
CA LEU A 198 7.21 -7.92 17.95
C LEU A 198 6.47 -7.11 19.02
N GLU A 199 6.25 -7.65 20.22
CA GLU A 199 5.69 -6.91 21.34
C GLU A 199 6.57 -5.75 21.78
N GLY A 200 7.89 -5.98 21.84
CA GLY A 200 8.88 -4.94 22.14
C GLY A 200 8.83 -3.82 21.12
N ALA A 201 8.87 -4.17 19.83
CA ALA A 201 8.80 -3.22 18.73
C ALA A 201 7.52 -2.37 18.80
N PHE A 202 6.37 -2.99 19.01
CA PHE A 202 5.11 -2.29 19.19
C PHE A 202 5.18 -1.28 20.35
N LYS A 203 5.56 -1.73 21.55
CA LYS A 203 5.66 -0.88 22.74
C LYS A 203 6.58 0.31 22.50
N ALA A 204 7.72 0.10 21.84
CA ALA A 204 8.65 1.19 21.54
C ALA A 204 8.04 2.19 20.55
N MET A 205 7.48 1.71 19.43
CA MET A 205 6.82 2.54 18.41
C MET A 205 5.67 3.38 18.99
N SER A 206 4.85 2.80 19.88
CA SER A 206 3.71 3.49 20.51
C SER A 206 4.10 4.69 21.37
N THR A 207 5.37 4.76 21.81
CA THR A 207 5.88 5.91 22.59
C THR A 207 6.46 7.05 21.74
N VAL A 208 6.65 6.84 20.44
CA VAL A 208 7.37 7.78 19.57
C VAL A 208 6.65 9.13 19.49
N MET A 209 5.36 9.16 19.15
CA MET A 209 4.60 10.41 19.01
C MET A 209 4.58 11.24 20.31
N PRO A 210 4.22 10.67 21.49
CA PRO A 210 4.30 11.39 22.75
C PRO A 210 5.70 11.96 23.05
N ARG A 211 6.77 11.20 22.74
CA ARG A 211 8.15 11.65 22.96
C ARG A 211 8.55 12.80 22.04
N LEU A 212 8.11 12.79 20.78
CA LEU A 212 8.33 13.89 19.84
C LEU A 212 7.63 15.18 20.30
N GLU A 213 6.40 15.06 20.82
CA GLU A 213 5.65 16.20 21.36
C GLU A 213 6.37 16.85 22.55
N VAL A 214 6.80 16.04 23.52
CA VAL A 214 7.58 16.49 24.68
C VAL A 214 8.89 17.14 24.24
N ALA A 215 9.60 16.50 23.30
CA ALA A 215 10.85 17.04 22.77
C ALA A 215 10.64 18.42 22.15
N LEU A 216 9.68 18.57 21.22
CA LEU A 216 9.37 19.83 20.54
C LEU A 216 8.93 20.96 21.50
N ALA A 217 8.25 20.61 22.59
CA ALA A 217 7.87 21.56 23.64
C ALA A 217 9.10 22.05 24.44
N SER A 218 10.07 21.16 24.67
CA SER A 218 11.30 21.44 25.43
C SER A 218 12.40 22.14 24.64
N PHE A 219 12.30 22.21 23.31
CA PHE A 219 13.34 22.85 22.47
C PHE A 219 13.58 24.32 22.86
N PRO A 220 14.86 24.74 23.01
CA PRO A 220 15.19 26.11 23.36
C PRO A 220 14.61 27.12 22.35
N LYS A 221 13.88 28.13 22.83
CA LYS A 221 13.32 29.20 21.98
C LYS A 221 14.39 29.99 21.23
N SER A 222 15.62 30.03 21.75
CA SER A 222 16.77 30.68 21.13
C SER A 222 17.24 29.99 19.84
N ARG A 223 16.91 28.70 19.63
CA ARG A 223 17.30 27.93 18.44
C ARG A 223 16.15 27.74 17.46
N GLN A 224 15.61 28.86 16.98
CA GLN A 224 14.38 28.86 16.17
C GLN A 224 14.51 28.07 14.86
N ALA A 225 15.66 28.14 14.17
CA ALA A 225 15.90 27.41 12.92
C ALA A 225 15.97 25.88 13.13
N GLU A 226 16.68 25.44 14.17
CA GLU A 226 16.77 24.03 14.55
C GLU A 226 15.38 23.49 14.95
N ARG A 227 14.62 24.27 15.73
CA ARG A 227 13.24 23.90 16.12
C ARG A 227 12.30 23.76 14.92
N ARG A 228 12.42 24.63 13.90
CA ARG A 228 11.62 24.51 12.66
C ARG A 228 11.99 23.24 11.89
N SER A 229 13.28 22.92 11.83
CA SER A 229 13.77 21.71 11.16
C SER A 229 13.30 20.44 11.89
N ALA A 230 13.39 20.42 13.22
CA ALA A 230 12.86 19.31 14.04
C ALA A 230 11.35 19.13 13.88
N LYS A 231 10.58 20.23 13.76
CA LYS A 231 9.14 20.16 13.45
C LYS A 231 8.87 19.54 12.08
N GLY A 232 9.70 19.85 11.09
CA GLY A 232 9.66 19.20 9.76
C GLY A 232 9.92 17.70 9.87
N ALA A 233 10.99 17.31 10.57
CA ALA A 233 11.35 15.91 10.80
C ALA A 233 10.24 15.11 11.49
N CYS A 234 9.48 15.70 12.42
CA CYS A 234 8.34 15.02 13.05
C CYS A 234 7.25 14.61 12.04
N SER A 235 7.04 15.37 10.96
CA SER A 235 6.06 14.97 9.94
C SER A 235 6.52 13.73 9.19
N SER A 236 7.81 13.67 8.82
CA SER A 236 8.44 12.51 8.19
C SER A 236 8.43 11.30 9.12
N ILE A 237 8.85 11.48 10.37
CA ILE A 237 8.84 10.41 11.39
C ILE A 237 7.43 9.84 11.58
N ARG A 238 6.41 10.69 11.64
CA ARG A 238 5.02 10.24 11.76
C ARG A 238 4.59 9.40 10.56
N HIS A 239 4.98 9.78 9.35
CA HIS A 239 4.68 9.01 8.15
C HIS A 239 5.39 7.63 8.17
N THR A 240 6.68 7.61 8.45
CA THR A 240 7.46 6.36 8.62
C THR A 240 6.91 5.50 9.75
N LEU A 241 6.45 6.11 10.85
CA LEU A 241 5.84 5.40 11.98
C LEU A 241 4.53 4.72 11.57
N VAL A 242 3.68 5.38 10.77
CA VAL A 242 2.49 4.76 10.18
C VAL A 242 2.89 3.53 9.37
N GLU A 243 3.90 3.64 8.51
CA GLU A 243 4.37 2.50 7.72
C GLU A 243 4.94 1.37 8.58
N ALA A 244 5.73 1.70 9.61
CA ALA A 244 6.28 0.72 10.53
C ALA A 244 5.17 -0.04 11.27
N PHE A 245 4.11 0.66 11.71
CA PHE A 245 2.94 0.04 12.33
C PHE A 245 2.17 -0.85 11.36
N LEU A 246 1.91 -0.40 10.13
CA LEU A 246 1.23 -1.21 9.12
C LEU A 246 2.05 -2.47 8.78
N SER A 247 3.36 -2.34 8.65
CA SER A 247 4.28 -3.47 8.41
C SER A 247 4.27 -4.46 9.57
N TRP A 248 4.25 -3.97 10.81
CA TRP A 248 4.12 -4.79 12.01
C TRP A 248 2.76 -5.49 12.07
N LEU A 249 1.68 -4.75 11.81
CA LEU A 249 0.29 -5.23 11.89
C LEU A 249 0.02 -6.36 10.88
N HIS A 250 0.57 -6.24 9.68
CA HIS A 250 0.47 -7.25 8.61
C HIS A 250 1.54 -8.35 8.69
N HIS A 251 2.37 -8.36 9.74
CA HIS A 251 3.33 -9.45 9.95
C HIS A 251 2.57 -10.72 10.37
N PRO A 252 2.82 -11.90 9.77
CA PRO A 252 2.10 -13.14 10.09
C PRO A 252 2.13 -13.50 11.58
N ASP A 253 3.29 -13.35 12.23
CA ASP A 253 3.45 -13.66 13.66
C ASP A 253 2.77 -12.61 14.59
N ALA A 254 2.43 -11.42 14.09
CA ALA A 254 1.71 -10.41 14.87
C ALA A 254 0.20 -10.67 14.94
N ALA A 255 -0.34 -11.57 14.11
CA ALA A 255 -1.76 -11.91 14.09
C ALA A 255 -2.27 -12.41 15.46
N ASN A 256 -1.41 -13.07 16.23
CA ASN A 256 -1.73 -13.61 17.56
C ASN A 256 -1.63 -12.56 18.70
N LEU A 257 -1.20 -11.34 18.40
CA LEU A 257 -0.98 -10.26 19.38
C LEU A 257 -2.21 -9.36 19.51
N LEU A 258 -3.41 -9.96 19.66
CA LEU A 258 -4.70 -9.24 19.66
C LEU A 258 -4.73 -8.04 20.61
N THR A 259 -4.22 -8.20 21.84
CA THR A 259 -4.20 -7.12 22.84
C THR A 259 -3.46 -5.88 22.33
N PHE A 260 -2.39 -6.05 21.55
CA PHE A 260 -1.62 -4.95 20.99
C PHE A 260 -2.29 -4.33 19.75
N GLN A 261 -3.01 -5.13 18.96
CA GLN A 261 -3.82 -4.64 17.84
C GLN A 261 -4.97 -3.75 18.36
N VAL A 262 -5.62 -4.17 19.45
CA VAL A 262 -6.65 -3.38 20.13
C VAL A 262 -6.07 -2.12 20.75
N ASP A 263 -4.95 -2.23 21.46
CA ASP A 263 -4.24 -1.07 22.05
C ASP A 263 -3.83 -0.05 20.97
N PHE A 264 -3.34 -0.52 19.82
CA PHE A 264 -3.02 0.34 18.68
C PHE A 264 -4.21 1.20 18.29
N LEU A 265 -5.38 0.59 18.10
CA LEU A 265 -6.55 1.30 17.64
C LEU A 265 -7.02 2.35 18.65
N HIS A 266 -7.12 1.95 19.92
CA HIS A 266 -7.70 2.80 20.95
C HIS A 266 -6.76 3.91 21.41
N ASN A 267 -5.45 3.66 21.44
CA ASN A 267 -4.49 4.56 22.09
C ASN A 267 -3.45 5.17 21.12
N VAL A 268 -3.20 4.55 19.96
CA VAL A 268 -2.13 4.98 19.04
C VAL A 268 -2.70 5.61 17.78
N ALA A 269 -3.69 5.00 17.12
CA ALA A 269 -4.20 5.41 15.82
C ALA A 269 -4.67 6.89 15.80
N GLY A 270 -5.34 7.33 16.87
CA GLY A 270 -5.76 8.73 17.03
C GLY A 270 -4.58 9.72 17.07
N THR A 271 -3.43 9.33 17.63
CA THR A 271 -2.24 10.18 17.71
C THR A 271 -1.46 10.25 16.39
N LEU A 272 -1.56 9.23 15.55
CA LEU A 272 -0.97 9.23 14.21
C LEU A 272 -1.68 10.21 13.27
N ALA A 273 -2.96 10.51 13.53
CA ALA A 273 -3.78 11.40 12.71
C ALA A 273 -3.78 11.02 11.22
N ASP A 274 -3.66 9.73 10.91
CA ASP A 274 -3.75 9.17 9.56
C ASP A 274 -4.90 8.15 9.52
N PRO A 275 -6.06 8.51 8.95
CA PRO A 275 -7.23 7.63 8.98
C PRO A 275 -7.08 6.37 8.12
N ARG A 276 -6.02 6.27 7.31
CA ARG A 276 -5.74 5.06 6.51
C ARG A 276 -5.46 3.84 7.38
N VAL A 277 -4.89 4.02 8.58
CA VAL A 277 -4.54 2.90 9.47
C VAL A 277 -5.75 2.15 10.01
N TYR A 278 -6.93 2.77 10.04
CA TYR A 278 -8.14 2.14 10.57
C TYR A 278 -8.57 0.95 9.73
N GLY A 279 -8.49 1.06 8.40
CA GLY A 279 -8.87 -0.04 7.49
C GLY A 279 -7.99 -1.28 7.70
N ASP A 280 -6.68 -1.10 7.81
CA ASP A 280 -5.74 -2.20 8.03
C ASP A 280 -6.01 -2.96 9.33
N VAL A 281 -6.29 -2.25 10.43
CA VAL A 281 -6.60 -2.90 11.72
C VAL A 281 -7.91 -3.68 11.63
N LEU A 282 -8.94 -3.10 10.99
CA LEU A 282 -10.21 -3.78 10.79
C LEU A 282 -10.05 -5.06 9.97
N ALA A 283 -9.22 -5.02 8.92
CA ALA A 283 -8.94 -6.19 8.09
C ALA A 283 -8.27 -7.31 8.90
N ILE A 284 -7.28 -6.97 9.74
CA ILE A 284 -6.62 -7.95 10.61
C ILE A 284 -7.58 -8.52 11.66
N LEU A 285 -8.37 -7.66 12.33
CA LEU A 285 -9.33 -8.12 13.34
C LEU A 285 -10.41 -9.02 12.74
N ARG A 286 -10.92 -8.67 11.54
CA ARG A 286 -11.92 -9.47 10.82
C ARG A 286 -11.38 -10.83 10.37
N ALA A 287 -10.12 -10.88 9.94
CA ALA A 287 -9.46 -12.12 9.52
C ALA A 287 -8.96 -12.98 10.71
N SER A 288 -8.98 -12.45 11.93
CA SER A 288 -8.44 -13.13 13.10
C SER A 288 -9.28 -14.34 13.49
N THR A 289 -8.60 -15.44 13.85
CA THR A 289 -9.23 -16.64 14.38
C THR A 289 -9.43 -16.60 15.89
N VAL A 290 -9.02 -15.52 16.56
CA VAL A 290 -9.14 -15.35 18.01
C VAL A 290 -10.59 -14.94 18.34
N PRO A 291 -11.34 -15.67 19.20
CA PRO A 291 -12.75 -15.40 19.46
C PRO A 291 -13.05 -13.95 19.92
N GLU A 292 -12.17 -13.39 20.75
CA GLU A 292 -12.29 -12.03 21.27
C GLU A 292 -12.17 -10.97 20.15
N ALA A 293 -11.49 -11.29 19.04
CA ALA A 293 -11.31 -10.36 17.93
C ALA A 293 -12.61 -9.96 17.24
N SER A 294 -13.64 -10.83 17.26
CA SER A 294 -14.94 -10.51 16.68
C SER A 294 -15.68 -9.40 17.44
N ALA A 295 -15.64 -9.44 18.77
CA ALA A 295 -16.25 -8.40 19.61
C ALA A 295 -15.49 -7.08 19.46
N GLU A 296 -14.16 -7.15 19.42
CA GLU A 296 -13.31 -5.99 19.18
C GLU A 296 -13.56 -5.41 17.79
N TYR A 297 -13.55 -6.22 16.74
CA TYR A 297 -13.87 -5.79 15.37
C TYR A 297 -15.18 -4.99 15.29
N ALA A 298 -16.26 -5.47 15.92
CA ALA A 298 -17.55 -4.78 15.89
C ALA A 298 -17.50 -3.39 16.54
N SER A 299 -16.86 -3.27 17.70
CA SER A 299 -16.64 -2.01 18.42
C SER A 299 -15.72 -1.07 17.62
N CYS A 300 -14.61 -1.62 17.13
CA CYS A 300 -13.58 -0.95 16.35
C CYS A 300 -14.13 -0.38 15.04
N ARG A 301 -14.99 -1.13 14.35
CA ARG A 301 -15.67 -0.71 13.13
C ARG A 301 -16.50 0.54 13.35
N GLN A 302 -17.30 0.57 14.43
CA GLN A 302 -18.10 1.75 14.78
C GLN A 302 -17.22 2.97 15.08
N LEU A 303 -16.13 2.79 15.82
CA LEU A 303 -15.18 3.86 16.12
C LEU A 303 -14.52 4.42 14.85
N ALA A 304 -14.01 3.54 13.98
CA ALA A 304 -13.36 3.91 12.73
C ALA A 304 -14.31 4.70 11.82
N VAL A 305 -15.53 4.19 11.63
CA VAL A 305 -16.54 4.85 10.81
C VAL A 305 -16.95 6.20 11.41
N ALA A 306 -17.25 6.28 12.70
CA ALA A 306 -17.60 7.54 13.35
C ALA A 306 -16.48 8.59 13.21
N THR A 307 -15.22 8.17 13.34
CA THR A 307 -14.06 9.04 13.18
C THR A 307 -13.93 9.55 11.74
N VAL A 308 -14.08 8.67 10.76
CA VAL A 308 -14.04 9.02 9.34
C VAL A 308 -15.22 9.92 8.96
N CYS A 309 -16.44 9.61 9.38
CA CYS A 309 -17.63 10.46 9.18
C CYS A 309 -17.42 11.87 9.75
N GLN A 310 -16.90 11.99 10.97
CA GLN A 310 -16.61 13.29 11.58
C GLN A 310 -15.60 14.09 10.75
N ALA A 311 -14.57 13.44 10.21
CA ALA A 311 -13.57 14.07 9.36
C ALA A 311 -14.14 14.46 7.99
N ILE A 312 -14.99 13.61 7.39
CA ILE A 312 -15.68 13.86 6.11
C ILE A 312 -16.59 15.09 6.21
N ASN A 313 -17.27 15.28 7.33
CA ASN A 313 -18.12 16.45 7.56
C ASN A 313 -17.33 17.77 7.71
N GLN A 314 -16.00 17.73 7.65
CA GLN A 314 -15.11 18.88 7.81
C GLN A 314 -14.09 18.99 6.67
N LEU A 315 -14.30 18.31 5.53
CA LEU A 315 -13.34 18.29 4.41
C LEU A 315 -13.00 19.69 3.87
N ASP A 316 -13.93 20.63 3.96
CA ASP A 316 -13.76 22.04 3.56
C ASP A 316 -12.74 22.79 4.42
N ARG A 317 -12.48 22.32 5.65
CA ARG A 317 -11.52 22.92 6.60
C ARG A 317 -10.10 22.39 6.45
N TYR A 318 -9.94 21.26 5.75
CA TYR A 318 -8.68 20.54 5.67
C TYR A 318 -7.86 20.93 4.45
N SER A 319 -6.55 20.74 4.55
CA SER A 319 -5.66 20.86 3.41
C SER A 319 -5.96 19.76 2.38
N LYS A 320 -5.64 20.02 1.10
CA LYS A 320 -5.71 19.03 0.01
C LYS A 320 -5.15 17.65 0.40
N SER A 321 -3.95 17.60 0.97
CA SER A 321 -3.29 16.36 1.37
C SER A 321 -4.08 15.62 2.46
N THR A 322 -4.55 16.35 3.47
CA THR A 322 -5.37 15.81 4.56
C THR A 322 -6.71 15.27 4.05
N THR A 323 -7.40 16.01 3.19
CA THR A 323 -8.63 15.56 2.53
C THR A 323 -8.40 14.24 1.78
N ASN A 324 -7.34 14.14 0.99
CA ASN A 324 -7.00 12.91 0.27
C ASN A 324 -6.76 11.72 1.22
N ARG A 325 -6.05 11.93 2.34
CA ARG A 325 -5.85 10.89 3.35
C ARG A 325 -7.16 10.44 3.99
N ILE A 326 -8.08 11.37 4.27
CA ILE A 326 -9.41 11.04 4.82
C ILE A 326 -10.21 10.18 3.85
N ILE A 327 -10.27 10.57 2.57
CA ILE A 327 -11.00 9.80 1.56
C ILE A 327 -10.33 8.44 1.28
N SER A 328 -9.00 8.38 1.24
CA SER A 328 -8.26 7.13 1.16
C SER A 328 -8.53 6.25 2.40
N GLY A 329 -8.62 6.84 3.59
CA GLY A 329 -8.99 6.14 4.81
C GLY A 329 -10.38 5.54 4.75
N LEU A 330 -11.37 6.27 4.21
CA LEU A 330 -12.70 5.72 3.93
C LEU A 330 -12.62 4.51 3.01
N THR A 331 -11.85 4.61 1.92
CA THR A 331 -11.69 3.52 0.94
C THR A 331 -11.15 2.26 1.61
N ARG A 332 -10.11 2.39 2.45
CA ARG A 332 -9.51 1.28 3.20
C ARG A 332 -10.48 0.69 4.24
N VAL A 333 -11.20 1.53 4.97
CA VAL A 333 -12.21 1.08 5.94
C VAL A 333 -13.32 0.32 5.22
N ALA A 334 -13.82 0.82 4.08
CA ALA A 334 -14.84 0.14 3.30
C ALA A 334 -14.36 -1.21 2.77
N ALA A 335 -13.14 -1.26 2.20
CA ALA A 335 -12.54 -2.51 1.71
C ALA A 335 -12.35 -3.54 2.84
N ALA A 336 -11.94 -3.10 4.03
CA ALA A 336 -11.74 -3.98 5.18
C ALA A 336 -13.05 -4.52 5.78
N CYS A 337 -14.13 -3.71 5.73
CA CYS A 337 -15.42 -4.06 6.32
C CYS A 337 -16.24 -5.02 5.46
N HIS A 338 -16.10 -5.01 4.12
CA HIS A 338 -16.95 -5.83 3.24
C HIS A 338 -18.44 -5.59 3.52
N GLU A 339 -19.29 -6.64 3.56
CA GLU A 339 -20.73 -6.57 3.86
C GLU A 339 -21.09 -5.79 5.13
N ASP A 340 -20.20 -5.74 6.11
CA ASP A 340 -20.42 -5.03 7.37
C ASP A 340 -20.50 -3.51 7.24
N ILE A 341 -20.10 -2.95 6.09
CA ILE A 341 -20.23 -1.52 5.81
C ILE A 341 -21.69 -1.11 5.52
N GLN A 342 -22.54 -2.08 5.16
CA GLN A 342 -23.91 -1.86 4.69
C GLN A 342 -24.77 -0.96 5.60
N PRO A 343 -24.79 -1.12 6.94
CA PRO A 343 -25.61 -0.28 7.80
C PRO A 343 -25.19 1.20 7.83
N LEU A 344 -23.97 1.49 7.38
CA LEU A 344 -23.30 2.79 7.51
C LEU A 344 -23.14 3.50 6.16
N ALA A 345 -23.53 2.86 5.06
CA ALA A 345 -23.30 3.33 3.70
C ALA A 345 -23.82 4.75 3.44
N ASN A 346 -25.05 5.05 3.87
CA ASN A 346 -25.65 6.37 3.68
C ASN A 346 -24.87 7.47 4.41
N GLU A 347 -24.44 7.19 5.64
CA GLU A 347 -23.70 8.17 6.45
C GLU A 347 -22.34 8.50 5.82
N LEU A 348 -21.69 7.51 5.23
CA LEU A 348 -20.38 7.64 4.60
C LEU A 348 -20.44 8.33 3.24
N VAL A 349 -21.46 8.02 2.43
CA VAL A 349 -21.53 8.42 1.02
C VAL A 349 -22.21 9.76 0.81
N LEU A 350 -23.31 10.04 1.51
CA LEU A 350 -24.11 11.25 1.29
C LEU A 350 -23.32 12.56 1.44
N PRO A 351 -22.37 12.70 2.38
CA PRO A 351 -21.55 13.91 2.46
C PRO A 351 -20.58 14.11 1.28
N LEU A 352 -20.24 13.06 0.54
CA LEU A 352 -19.27 13.11 -0.56
C LEU A 352 -19.92 13.48 -1.90
N LEU A 353 -21.18 13.08 -2.11
CA LEU A 353 -21.86 13.21 -3.38
C LEU A 353 -22.09 14.65 -3.88
N PRO A 354 -22.54 15.62 -3.06
CA PRO A 354 -22.85 16.96 -3.56
C PRO A 354 -21.67 17.60 -4.30
N ALA A 355 -20.47 17.47 -3.75
CA ALA A 355 -19.24 18.02 -4.33
C ALA A 355 -18.78 17.30 -5.62
N MET A 356 -19.30 16.09 -5.87
CA MET A 356 -19.08 15.36 -7.13
C MET A 356 -20.10 15.79 -8.19
N LEU A 357 -21.37 15.95 -7.79
CA LEU A 357 -22.47 16.24 -8.70
C LEU A 357 -22.54 17.71 -9.14
N ASP A 358 -22.08 18.65 -8.31
CA ASP A 358 -22.11 20.09 -8.63
C ASP A 358 -20.92 20.57 -9.47
N GLY A 359 -19.96 19.68 -9.78
CA GLY A 359 -18.76 20.02 -10.51
C GLY A 359 -17.83 21.00 -9.77
N SER A 360 -17.95 21.13 -8.45
CA SER A 360 -17.05 21.97 -7.66
C SER A 360 -15.65 21.36 -7.44
N GLN A 361 -15.48 20.08 -7.79
CA GLN A 361 -14.26 19.30 -7.59
C GLN A 361 -13.94 18.49 -8.85
N TRP A 362 -12.90 18.91 -9.58
CA TRP A 362 -12.43 18.22 -10.80
C TRP A 362 -11.05 17.58 -10.61
N GLY A 363 -10.74 16.60 -11.47
CA GLY A 363 -9.43 15.93 -11.53
C GLY A 363 -9.18 14.92 -10.41
N LYS A 364 -7.93 14.81 -9.94
CA LYS A 364 -7.47 13.78 -8.97
C LYS A 364 -8.29 13.67 -7.67
N PHE A 365 -9.01 14.71 -7.28
CA PHE A 365 -9.88 14.71 -6.10
C PHE A 365 -11.22 14.04 -6.32
N LEU A 366 -11.76 14.17 -7.53
CA LEU A 366 -12.96 13.49 -7.94
C LEU A 366 -12.69 11.99 -7.94
N ARG A 367 -11.54 11.59 -8.51
CA ARG A 367 -11.02 10.21 -8.55
C ARG A 367 -11.15 9.49 -7.20
N LEU A 368 -10.46 9.99 -6.16
CA LEU A 368 -10.45 9.34 -4.83
C LEU A 368 -11.85 9.22 -4.22
N ARG A 369 -12.72 10.22 -4.42
CA ARG A 369 -14.10 10.15 -3.92
C ARG A 369 -14.91 9.10 -4.66
N THR A 370 -14.75 9.03 -5.98
CA THR A 370 -15.40 8.02 -6.82
C THR A 370 -14.95 6.61 -6.41
N GLU A 371 -13.65 6.38 -6.21
CA GLU A 371 -13.10 5.12 -5.71
C GLU A 371 -13.64 4.75 -4.33
N ALA A 372 -13.73 5.71 -3.41
CA ALA A 372 -14.24 5.50 -2.06
C ALA A 372 -15.73 5.10 -2.07
N ILE A 373 -16.58 5.84 -2.81
CA ILE A 373 -18.01 5.53 -2.94
C ILE A 373 -18.20 4.17 -3.61
N ALA A 374 -17.45 3.88 -4.67
CA ALA A 374 -17.50 2.59 -5.35
C ALA A 374 -17.10 1.44 -4.41
N THR A 375 -16.08 1.62 -3.58
CA THR A 375 -15.64 0.61 -2.62
C THR A 375 -16.69 0.36 -1.53
N VAL A 376 -17.35 1.41 -1.03
CA VAL A 376 -18.50 1.26 -0.12
C VAL A 376 -19.62 0.47 -0.80
N LEU A 377 -19.92 0.78 -2.06
CA LEU A 377 -20.99 0.12 -2.82
C LEU A 377 -20.69 -1.37 -3.08
N VAL A 378 -19.44 -1.72 -3.41
CA VAL A 378 -19.01 -3.13 -3.53
C VAL A 378 -19.25 -3.86 -2.21
N GLY A 379 -18.74 -3.31 -1.09
CA GLY A 379 -18.93 -3.92 0.23
C GLY A 379 -20.41 -4.10 0.57
N CYS A 380 -21.26 -3.10 0.30
CA CYS A 380 -22.70 -3.23 0.51
C CYS A 380 -23.34 -4.34 -0.34
N ALA A 381 -22.91 -4.48 -1.59
CA ALA A 381 -23.49 -5.43 -2.54
C ALA A 381 -23.17 -6.90 -2.20
N GLU A 382 -22.09 -7.15 -1.44
CA GLU A 382 -21.76 -8.48 -0.89
C GLU A 382 -22.87 -8.99 0.05
N SER A 383 -23.60 -8.09 0.73
CA SER A 383 -24.69 -8.47 1.63
C SER A 383 -25.94 -8.94 0.86
N GLU A 384 -26.50 -10.07 1.27
CA GLU A 384 -27.77 -10.57 0.72
C GLU A 384 -28.99 -9.73 1.08
N ASP A 385 -28.93 -9.05 2.22
CA ASP A 385 -30.02 -8.20 2.71
C ASP A 385 -29.99 -6.79 2.12
N PHE A 386 -28.92 -6.42 1.42
CA PHE A 386 -28.80 -5.11 0.80
C PHE A 386 -29.75 -4.95 -0.39
N ARG A 387 -30.62 -3.95 -0.30
CA ARG A 387 -31.60 -3.59 -1.33
C ARG A 387 -31.22 -2.24 -1.92
N MET A 388 -30.70 -2.23 -3.15
CA MET A 388 -30.21 -1.01 -3.81
C MET A 388 -31.31 0.06 -3.94
N GLU A 389 -32.57 -0.37 -4.06
CA GLU A 389 -33.72 0.52 -4.19
C GLU A 389 -33.94 1.41 -2.95
N ASN A 390 -33.43 0.99 -1.78
CA ASN A 390 -33.52 1.77 -0.55
C ASN A 390 -32.48 2.90 -0.45
N HIS A 391 -31.58 3.00 -1.43
CA HIS A 391 -30.45 3.91 -1.44
C HIS A 391 -30.45 4.76 -2.72
N PRO A 392 -31.25 5.85 -2.79
CA PRO A 392 -31.41 6.67 -3.99
C PRO A 392 -30.10 7.18 -4.58
N TRP A 393 -29.11 7.43 -3.70
CA TRP A 393 -27.79 7.91 -4.07
C TRP A 393 -27.03 6.97 -5.02
N ILE A 394 -27.37 5.68 -5.04
CA ILE A 394 -26.75 4.71 -5.96
C ILE A 394 -27.07 5.12 -7.40
N SER A 395 -28.34 5.40 -7.70
CA SER A 395 -28.75 5.87 -9.03
C SER A 395 -28.08 7.18 -9.40
N ASP A 396 -27.94 8.11 -8.44
CA ASP A 396 -27.23 9.39 -8.67
C ASP A 396 -25.75 9.15 -8.99
N PHE A 397 -25.11 8.22 -8.28
CA PHE A 397 -23.72 7.85 -8.50
C PHE A 397 -23.50 7.15 -9.86
N ILE A 398 -24.38 6.21 -10.22
CA ILE A 398 -24.34 5.56 -11.54
C ILE A 398 -24.60 6.57 -12.66
N SER A 399 -25.55 7.49 -12.45
CA SER A 399 -25.80 8.60 -13.38
C SER A 399 -24.56 9.45 -13.59
N PHE A 400 -23.83 9.77 -12.52
CA PHE A 400 -22.59 10.52 -12.58
C PHE A 400 -21.48 9.78 -13.35
N LEU A 401 -21.32 8.47 -13.13
CA LEU A 401 -20.32 7.66 -13.85
C LEU A 401 -20.61 7.56 -15.35
N LEU A 402 -21.90 7.62 -15.72
CA LEU A 402 -22.39 7.53 -17.09
C LEU A 402 -22.65 8.90 -17.75
N ASP A 403 -22.36 10.01 -17.04
CA ASP A 403 -22.52 11.35 -17.60
C ASP A 403 -21.54 11.52 -18.78
N PRO A 404 -21.99 11.95 -19.97
CA PRO A 404 -21.14 12.08 -21.15
C PRO A 404 -19.94 13.02 -20.96
N VAL A 405 -20.07 14.09 -20.17
CA VAL A 405 -18.98 15.03 -19.89
C VAL A 405 -17.92 14.33 -19.03
N VAL A 406 -18.37 13.62 -18.00
CA VAL A 406 -17.47 12.90 -17.10
C VAL A 406 -16.81 11.71 -17.82
N SER A 407 -17.59 10.89 -18.51
CA SER A 407 -17.12 9.64 -19.14
C SER A 407 -16.23 9.85 -20.35
N SER A 408 -16.48 10.88 -21.18
CA SER A 408 -15.64 11.15 -22.36
C SER A 408 -14.33 11.87 -22.02
N GLU A 409 -14.27 12.59 -20.89
CA GLU A 409 -13.05 13.25 -20.42
C GLU A 409 -12.29 12.43 -19.36
N ASN A 410 -12.90 11.36 -18.82
CA ASN A 410 -12.34 10.59 -17.71
C ASN A 410 -12.64 9.08 -17.82
N VAL A 411 -11.71 8.34 -18.43
CA VAL A 411 -11.69 6.86 -18.53
C VAL A 411 -11.94 6.18 -17.18
N HIS A 412 -11.46 6.78 -16.10
CA HIS A 412 -11.55 6.21 -14.76
C HIS A 412 -12.99 5.95 -14.29
N SER A 413 -13.96 6.77 -14.70
CA SER A 413 -15.37 6.55 -14.34
C SER A 413 -15.90 5.24 -14.92
N PHE A 414 -15.52 4.91 -16.15
CA PHE A 414 -15.88 3.63 -16.78
C PHE A 414 -15.09 2.47 -16.19
N MET A 415 -13.84 2.66 -15.79
CA MET A 415 -13.08 1.62 -15.06
C MET A 415 -13.76 1.27 -13.74
N ILE A 416 -14.22 2.27 -12.99
CA ILE A 416 -15.00 2.06 -11.77
C ILE A 416 -16.29 1.32 -12.08
N LEU A 417 -17.03 1.75 -13.09
CA LEU A 417 -18.30 1.10 -13.46
C LEU A 417 -18.10 -0.36 -13.87
N CYS A 418 -17.07 -0.66 -14.67
CA CYS A 418 -16.65 -2.03 -15.00
C CYS A 418 -16.30 -2.83 -13.75
N GLY A 419 -15.58 -2.21 -12.81
CA GLY A 419 -15.26 -2.79 -11.52
C GLY A 419 -16.49 -3.16 -10.71
N LEU A 420 -17.46 -2.25 -10.61
CA LEU A 420 -18.72 -2.46 -9.89
C LEU A 420 -19.53 -3.62 -10.48
N ILE A 421 -19.74 -3.64 -11.79
CA ILE A 421 -20.56 -4.68 -12.43
C ILE A 421 -19.87 -6.05 -12.45
N ARG A 422 -18.54 -6.10 -12.39
CA ARG A 422 -17.76 -7.34 -12.28
C ARG A 422 -17.69 -7.87 -10.84
N ALA A 423 -17.72 -6.98 -9.85
CA ALA A 423 -17.65 -7.35 -8.44
C ALA A 423 -18.90 -8.12 -8.01
N GLU A 424 -20.09 -7.60 -8.30
CA GLU A 424 -21.34 -8.20 -7.84
C GLU A 424 -22.46 -8.18 -8.90
N ARG A 425 -23.14 -9.32 -9.07
CA ARG A 425 -24.20 -9.46 -10.09
C ARG A 425 -25.37 -8.50 -9.86
N LYS A 426 -25.68 -8.18 -8.59
CA LYS A 426 -26.74 -7.22 -8.25
C LYS A 426 -26.43 -5.83 -8.81
N LEU A 427 -25.16 -5.43 -8.81
CA LEU A 427 -24.72 -4.14 -9.36
C LEU A 427 -24.90 -4.13 -10.88
N LEU A 428 -24.46 -5.18 -11.58
CA LEU A 428 -24.70 -5.34 -13.02
C LEU A 428 -26.19 -5.18 -13.37
N LEU A 429 -27.07 -5.88 -12.65
CA LEU A 429 -28.51 -5.82 -12.90
C LEU A 429 -29.09 -4.42 -12.63
N HIS A 430 -28.59 -3.72 -11.60
CA HIS A 430 -29.03 -2.36 -11.29
C HIS A 430 -28.58 -1.35 -12.35
N VAL A 431 -27.31 -1.41 -12.78
CA VAL A 431 -26.81 -0.56 -13.88
C VAL A 431 -27.58 -0.85 -15.17
N ALA A 432 -27.85 -2.12 -15.49
CA ALA A 432 -28.66 -2.47 -16.65
C ALA A 432 -30.09 -1.91 -16.55
N SER A 433 -30.72 -2.00 -15.38
CA SER A 433 -32.04 -1.39 -15.13
C SER A 433 -32.00 0.13 -15.28
N TYR A 434 -30.93 0.79 -14.82
CA TYR A 434 -30.74 2.23 -15.00
C TYR A 434 -30.62 2.59 -16.49
N CYS A 435 -29.84 1.84 -17.27
CA CYS A 435 -29.71 2.02 -18.71
C CYS A 435 -31.03 1.79 -19.46
N MET A 436 -31.85 0.82 -19.03
CA MET A 436 -33.19 0.61 -19.60
C MET A 436 -34.13 1.79 -19.31
N ALA A 437 -34.05 2.38 -18.12
CA ALA A 437 -34.81 3.57 -17.77
C ALA A 437 -34.31 4.83 -18.50
N ASN A 438 -33.04 4.83 -18.94
CA ASN A 438 -32.39 5.94 -19.63
C ASN A 438 -31.73 5.48 -20.94
N PRO A 439 -32.50 5.10 -21.99
CA PRO A 439 -31.95 4.50 -23.21
C PRO A 439 -30.96 5.41 -23.97
N GLN A 440 -31.10 6.73 -23.81
CA GLN A 440 -30.19 7.71 -24.39
C GLN A 440 -28.77 7.56 -23.84
N THR A 441 -28.59 7.09 -22.60
CA THR A 441 -27.26 6.85 -22.01
C THR A 441 -26.51 5.75 -22.75
N VAL A 442 -27.18 4.66 -23.15
CA VAL A 442 -26.52 3.60 -23.93
C VAL A 442 -26.12 4.12 -25.31
N THR A 443 -27.00 4.91 -25.94
CA THR A 443 -26.75 5.45 -27.28
C THR A 443 -25.64 6.50 -27.27
N GLN A 444 -25.77 7.54 -26.45
CA GLN A 444 -24.88 8.71 -26.44
C GLN A 444 -23.56 8.46 -25.70
N THR A 445 -23.58 7.69 -24.61
CA THR A 445 -22.40 7.52 -23.75
C THR A 445 -21.60 6.27 -24.10
N LEU A 446 -22.23 5.20 -24.60
CA LEU A 446 -21.53 3.93 -24.88
C LEU A 446 -21.38 3.63 -26.37
N HIS A 447 -22.40 3.92 -27.19
CA HIS A 447 -22.39 3.57 -28.61
C HIS A 447 -21.77 4.66 -29.50
N GLU A 448 -22.23 5.91 -29.40
CA GLU A 448 -21.74 7.02 -30.22
C GLU A 448 -20.22 7.26 -30.13
N PRO A 449 -19.56 7.13 -28.96
CA PRO A 449 -18.10 7.30 -28.87
C PRO A 449 -17.34 6.25 -29.69
N LEU A 450 -17.85 5.03 -29.82
CA LEU A 450 -17.23 3.97 -30.61
C LEU A 450 -17.36 4.20 -32.12
N ALA A 451 -18.32 5.03 -32.54
CA ALA A 451 -18.46 5.43 -33.94
C ALA A 451 -17.52 6.58 -34.34
N ARG A 452 -16.82 7.21 -33.38
CA ARG A 452 -15.89 8.30 -33.66
C ARG A 452 -14.60 7.73 -34.27
N TRP A 453 -14.26 8.23 -35.46
CA TRP A 453 -13.01 7.91 -36.15
C TRP A 453 -12.49 9.15 -36.89
N PRO A 454 -11.16 9.41 -36.95
CA PRO A 454 -10.06 8.63 -36.37
C PRO A 454 -9.98 8.73 -34.84
N LEU A 455 -9.32 7.75 -34.22
CA LEU A 455 -8.99 7.74 -32.79
C LEU A 455 -7.58 8.28 -32.57
N TYR A 456 -7.37 8.93 -31.42
CA TYR A 456 -6.04 9.30 -30.94
C TYR A 456 -5.51 8.25 -29.94
N GLU A 457 -4.20 8.27 -29.66
CA GLU A 457 -3.60 7.34 -28.68
C GLU A 457 -4.23 7.49 -27.29
N GLU A 458 -4.61 8.70 -26.90
CA GLU A 458 -5.32 8.96 -25.64
C GLU A 458 -6.71 8.30 -25.55
N ASP A 459 -7.34 7.97 -26.68
CA ASP A 459 -8.69 7.39 -26.72
C ASP A 459 -8.69 5.86 -26.56
N VAL A 460 -7.54 5.20 -26.71
CA VAL A 460 -7.44 3.73 -26.78
C VAL A 460 -7.99 3.07 -25.51
N GLU A 461 -7.60 3.56 -24.34
CA GLU A 461 -8.05 3.00 -23.06
C GLU A 461 -9.56 3.22 -22.87
N LEU A 462 -10.06 4.40 -23.23
CA LEU A 462 -11.50 4.70 -23.16
C LEU A 462 -12.31 3.73 -24.01
N VAL A 463 -11.87 3.50 -25.24
CA VAL A 463 -12.55 2.61 -26.20
C VAL A 463 -12.56 1.18 -25.68
N ILE A 464 -11.43 0.67 -25.18
CA ILE A 464 -11.33 -0.68 -24.62
C ILE A 464 -12.32 -0.85 -23.46
N VAL A 465 -12.30 0.08 -22.48
CA VAL A 465 -13.17 -0.03 -21.30
C VAL A 465 -14.64 0.12 -21.69
N THR A 466 -14.96 0.94 -22.69
CA THR A 466 -16.34 1.09 -23.21
C THR A 466 -16.84 -0.19 -23.86
N LEU A 467 -16.00 -0.87 -24.64
CA LEU A 467 -16.31 -2.17 -25.23
C LEU A 467 -16.55 -3.24 -24.15
N GLU A 468 -15.69 -3.30 -23.13
CA GLU A 468 -15.84 -4.20 -21.99
C GLU A 468 -17.15 -3.94 -21.21
N LEU A 469 -17.50 -2.66 -21.02
CA LEU A 469 -18.73 -2.25 -20.37
C LEU A 469 -19.96 -2.67 -21.18
N LEU A 470 -19.95 -2.46 -22.50
CA LEU A 470 -21.01 -2.90 -23.40
C LEU A 470 -21.17 -4.42 -23.39
N GLU A 471 -20.09 -5.18 -23.44
CA GLU A 471 -20.14 -6.64 -23.37
C GLU A 471 -20.84 -7.10 -22.08
N ALA A 472 -20.42 -6.57 -20.94
CA ALA A 472 -20.99 -6.93 -19.64
C ALA A 472 -22.47 -6.53 -19.53
N LEU A 473 -22.83 -5.31 -19.95
CA LEU A 473 -24.21 -4.83 -19.89
C LEU A 473 -25.14 -5.60 -20.84
N LEU A 474 -24.70 -5.87 -22.07
CA LEU A 474 -25.50 -6.58 -23.07
C LEU A 474 -25.59 -8.09 -22.80
N SER A 475 -24.84 -8.63 -21.83
CA SER A 475 -25.08 -9.96 -21.28
C SER A 475 -26.41 -10.06 -20.51
N VAL A 476 -27.01 -8.92 -20.13
CA VAL A 476 -28.32 -8.86 -19.47
C VAL A 476 -29.43 -8.83 -20.52
N ASN A 477 -30.14 -9.95 -20.66
CA ASN A 477 -31.19 -10.15 -21.69
C ASN A 477 -32.23 -9.04 -21.77
N THR A 478 -32.65 -8.47 -20.63
CA THR A 478 -33.67 -7.41 -20.59
C THR A 478 -33.17 -6.10 -21.19
N LEU A 479 -31.93 -5.71 -20.89
CA LEU A 479 -31.30 -4.54 -21.50
C LEU A 479 -31.02 -4.80 -22.98
N ARG A 480 -30.47 -5.97 -23.31
CA ARG A 480 -30.19 -6.38 -24.70
C ARG A 480 -31.43 -6.29 -25.59
N SER A 481 -32.59 -6.70 -25.07
CA SER A 481 -33.86 -6.63 -25.81
C SER A 481 -34.41 -5.20 -25.99
N SER A 482 -33.86 -4.22 -25.26
CA SER A 482 -34.30 -2.83 -25.27
C SER A 482 -33.46 -1.93 -26.19
N VAL A 483 -32.38 -2.45 -26.78
CA VAL A 483 -31.45 -1.70 -27.64
C VAL A 483 -31.30 -2.37 -29.00
N ASP A 484 -30.90 -1.59 -30.01
CA ASP A 484 -30.63 -2.12 -31.36
C ASP A 484 -29.23 -2.76 -31.41
N VAL A 485 -29.18 -4.06 -31.10
CA VAL A 485 -27.92 -4.82 -31.05
C VAL A 485 -27.26 -4.92 -32.44
N ASP A 486 -28.04 -4.92 -33.52
CA ASP A 486 -27.50 -5.02 -34.88
C ASP A 486 -26.74 -3.76 -35.26
N VAL A 487 -27.25 -2.58 -34.86
CA VAL A 487 -26.56 -1.30 -35.04
C VAL A 487 -25.26 -1.25 -34.23
N ILE A 488 -25.30 -1.67 -32.96
CA ILE A 488 -24.10 -1.71 -32.10
C ILE A 488 -23.06 -2.67 -32.70
N TYR A 489 -23.49 -3.85 -33.14
CA TYR A 489 -22.62 -4.84 -33.78
C TYR A 489 -21.95 -4.29 -35.04
N ALA A 490 -22.70 -3.62 -35.91
CA ALA A 490 -22.17 -3.01 -37.12
C ALA A 490 -21.10 -1.94 -36.81
N THR A 491 -21.32 -1.12 -35.78
CA THR A 491 -20.32 -0.14 -35.32
C THR A 491 -19.05 -0.80 -34.78
N ILE A 492 -19.16 -1.85 -33.97
CA ILE A 492 -17.99 -2.59 -33.44
C ILE A 492 -17.22 -3.28 -34.57
N LEU A 493 -17.91 -3.83 -35.57
CA LEU A 493 -17.27 -4.43 -36.74
C LEU A 493 -16.44 -3.39 -37.52
N GLN A 494 -17.04 -2.23 -37.81
CA GLN A 494 -16.34 -1.14 -38.48
C GLN A 494 -15.12 -0.65 -37.68
N LEU A 495 -15.27 -0.52 -36.35
CA LEU A 495 -14.17 -0.15 -35.47
C LEU A 495 -13.04 -1.21 -35.50
N SER A 496 -13.39 -2.51 -35.51
CA SER A 496 -12.41 -3.60 -35.58
C SER A 496 -11.59 -3.57 -36.87
N ASP A 497 -12.24 -3.35 -38.01
CA ASP A 497 -11.60 -3.26 -39.32
C ASP A 497 -10.67 -2.05 -39.40
N ASN A 498 -11.14 -0.89 -38.94
CA ASN A 498 -10.35 0.33 -38.88
C ASN A 498 -9.12 0.18 -37.96
N ALA A 499 -9.32 -0.33 -36.73
CA ALA A 499 -8.25 -0.57 -35.77
C ALA A 499 -7.18 -1.54 -36.30
N ALA A 500 -7.61 -2.61 -36.97
CA ALA A 500 -6.69 -3.56 -37.60
C ALA A 500 -5.87 -2.92 -38.74
N SER A 501 -6.47 -2.01 -39.51
CA SER A 501 -5.77 -1.31 -40.59
C SER A 501 -4.68 -0.35 -40.10
N GLU A 502 -4.83 0.19 -38.89
CA GLU A 502 -3.89 1.15 -38.27
C GLU A 502 -2.96 0.53 -37.22
N GLY A 503 -3.03 -0.80 -37.02
CA GLY A 503 -2.16 -1.51 -36.07
C GLY A 503 -2.54 -1.32 -34.59
N LEU A 504 -3.79 -0.92 -34.30
CA LEU A 504 -4.34 -0.82 -32.95
C LEU A 504 -4.83 -2.20 -32.47
N ASP A 505 -3.89 -3.12 -32.29
CA ASP A 505 -4.18 -4.54 -32.02
C ASP A 505 -5.05 -4.77 -30.77
N ALA A 506 -4.83 -3.99 -29.70
CA ALA A 506 -5.60 -4.11 -28.46
C ALA A 506 -7.10 -3.88 -28.69
N ILE A 507 -7.47 -2.84 -29.45
CA ILE A 507 -8.87 -2.55 -29.80
C ILE A 507 -9.43 -3.65 -30.70
N SER A 508 -8.67 -4.10 -31.71
CA SER A 508 -9.13 -5.16 -32.61
C SER A 508 -9.44 -6.47 -31.88
N ILE A 509 -8.61 -6.84 -30.90
CA ILE A 509 -8.80 -8.03 -30.05
C ILE A 509 -10.08 -7.91 -29.23
N VAL A 510 -10.26 -6.79 -28.53
CA VAL A 510 -11.45 -6.58 -27.68
C VAL A 510 -12.71 -6.55 -28.53
N CYS A 511 -12.73 -5.85 -29.67
CA CYS A 511 -13.87 -5.86 -30.59
C CYS A 511 -14.27 -7.28 -31.01
N LYS A 512 -13.31 -8.15 -31.33
CA LYS A 512 -13.59 -9.55 -31.70
C LYS A 512 -14.18 -10.36 -30.56
N GLN A 513 -13.72 -10.12 -29.33
CA GLN A 513 -14.29 -10.74 -28.13
C GLN A 513 -15.75 -10.31 -27.94
N VAL A 514 -16.02 -9.01 -27.96
CA VAL A 514 -17.37 -8.47 -27.82
C VAL A 514 -18.31 -8.96 -28.93
N MET A 515 -17.87 -8.96 -30.19
CA MET A 515 -18.66 -9.49 -31.31
C MET A 515 -18.99 -10.98 -31.13
N THR A 516 -18.07 -11.78 -30.59
CA THR A 516 -18.29 -13.20 -30.31
C THR A 516 -19.32 -13.37 -29.18
N ALA A 517 -19.22 -12.59 -28.11
CA ALA A 517 -20.17 -12.60 -27.01
C ALA A 517 -21.58 -12.18 -27.47
N LEU A 518 -21.67 -11.16 -28.34
CA LEU A 518 -22.92 -10.73 -28.94
C LEU A 518 -23.49 -11.79 -29.90
N GLY A 519 -22.67 -12.40 -30.76
CA GLY A 519 -23.12 -13.38 -31.76
C GLY A 519 -23.46 -14.77 -31.19
N SER A 520 -22.83 -15.21 -30.10
CA SER A 520 -23.03 -16.55 -29.50
C SER A 520 -24.33 -16.71 -28.69
N GLN A 521 -25.09 -15.64 -28.50
CA GLN A 521 -26.36 -15.63 -27.78
C GLN A 521 -27.59 -15.39 -28.69
N GLN A 522 -27.41 -15.45 -30.01
CA GLN A 522 -28.49 -15.67 -30.99
C GLN A 522 -28.80 -17.16 -31.09
#